data_AF-A0A2D6XH73-F1
#
_entry.id   AF-A0A2D6XH73-F1
#
_cell.length_a   1.000
_cell.length_b   1.000
_cell.length_c   1.000
_cell.angle_alpha   90.00
_cell.angle_beta   90.00
_cell.angle_gamma   90.00
#
_symmetry.space_group_name_H-M   'P 1'
#
loop_
_entity.id
_entity.type
_entity.pdbx_description
1 polymer ?
#
loop_
_entity_poly.entity_id
_entity_poly.type
_entity_poly.pdbx_seq_one_letter_code
_entity_poly.pdbx_strand_id
1 'polypeptide(L)'
;MAKTKLTPIKKERDKTKLLKKTFIERFFKASGNISLICNEVKITRAAYYKWMQKDPVFKNEIEHQIEGLFDFVEHKLFNLIDEKNVAAVIFFLKTKAKNRGYYEKSEIIGSMKSELNLDQSTLLQIAKMIKKNKDKNATSAASKPNSKT
;
A
#
# COMPACT_ATOMS: atom_id res chain seq x y z
N MET A 1 34.57 -39.63 15.94
CA MET A 1 34.11 -38.42 15.22
C MET A 1 32.81 -37.93 15.84
N ALA A 2 32.87 -36.89 16.67
CA ALA A 2 31.73 -36.42 17.45
C ALA A 2 30.71 -35.71 16.54
N LYS A 3 29.51 -36.27 16.43
CA LYS A 3 28.36 -35.60 15.80
C LYS A 3 27.81 -34.56 16.78
N THR A 4 28.25 -33.31 16.67
CA THR A 4 27.73 -32.19 17.47
C THR A 4 26.26 -31.98 17.16
N LYS A 5 25.36 -32.37 18.08
CA LYS A 5 23.92 -32.09 17.99
C LYS A 5 23.70 -30.59 18.14
N LEU A 6 23.21 -29.94 17.08
CA LEU A 6 22.88 -28.52 17.08
C LEU A 6 21.72 -28.23 18.05
N THR A 7 21.82 -27.17 18.85
CA THR A 7 20.75 -26.76 19.77
C THR A 7 19.48 -26.33 19.01
N PRO A 8 18.27 -26.55 19.55
CA PRO A 8 17.00 -26.30 18.84
C PRO A 8 16.88 -24.88 18.28
N ILE A 9 17.35 -23.90 19.05
CA ILE A 9 17.28 -22.47 18.72
C ILE A 9 18.18 -22.10 17.53
N LYS A 10 19.31 -22.80 17.34
CA LYS A 10 20.23 -22.54 16.22
C LYS A 10 19.67 -23.15 14.92
N LYS A 11 19.09 -24.36 15.01
CA LYS A 11 18.42 -25.05 13.89
C LYS A 11 17.24 -24.26 13.31
N GLU A 12 16.41 -23.65 14.16
CA GLU A 12 15.25 -22.83 13.76
C GLU A 12 15.66 -21.56 12.99
N ARG A 13 16.74 -20.90 13.44
CA ARG A 13 17.31 -19.70 12.80
C ARG A 13 17.89 -20.01 11.43
N ASP A 14 18.61 -21.11 11.30
CA ASP A 14 19.20 -21.55 10.03
C ASP A 14 18.11 -21.90 8.99
N LYS A 15 17.01 -22.54 9.43
CA LYS A 15 15.84 -22.82 8.59
C LYS A 15 15.17 -21.54 8.08
N THR A 16 14.97 -20.56 8.95
CA THR A 16 14.34 -19.28 8.58
C THR A 16 15.19 -18.52 7.55
N LYS A 17 16.52 -18.54 7.70
CA LYS A 17 17.45 -17.92 6.75
C LYS A 17 17.37 -18.57 5.37
N LEU A 18 17.29 -19.90 5.31
CA LEU A 18 17.12 -20.63 4.05
C LEU A 18 15.81 -20.27 3.36
N LEU A 19 14.69 -20.25 4.10
CA LEU A 19 13.38 -19.90 3.54
C LEU A 19 13.35 -18.48 2.94
N LYS A 20 13.96 -17.50 3.62
CA LYS A 20 14.10 -16.13 3.11
C LYS A 20 14.90 -16.07 1.82
N LYS A 21 16.03 -16.78 1.77
CA LYS A 21 16.87 -16.86 0.55
C LYS A 21 16.08 -17.46 -0.61
N THR A 22 15.42 -18.61 -0.39
CA THR A 22 14.60 -19.25 -1.40
C THR A 22 13.44 -18.36 -1.85
N PHE A 23 12.84 -17.58 -0.94
CA PHE A 23 11.79 -16.62 -1.29
C PHE A 23 12.30 -15.57 -2.29
N ILE A 24 13.47 -14.98 -2.03
CA ILE A 24 14.09 -13.98 -2.91
C ILE A 24 14.39 -14.60 -4.29
N GLU A 25 14.98 -15.79 -4.35
CA GLU A 25 15.29 -16.49 -5.60
C GLU A 25 14.05 -16.81 -6.46
N ARG A 26 12.89 -16.98 -5.82
CA ARG A 26 11.61 -17.25 -6.49
C ARG A 26 10.86 -15.99 -6.88
N PHE A 27 11.24 -14.84 -6.34
CA PHE A 27 10.51 -13.59 -6.52
C PHE A 27 10.36 -13.20 -7.98
N PHE A 28 11.48 -13.15 -8.71
CA PHE A 28 11.48 -12.79 -10.13
C PHE A 28 10.72 -13.81 -10.98
N LYS A 29 10.89 -15.12 -10.73
CA LYS A 29 10.21 -16.20 -11.46
C LYS A 29 8.69 -16.15 -11.31
N ALA A 30 8.21 -15.71 -10.15
CA ALA A 30 6.79 -15.53 -9.87
C ALA A 30 6.27 -14.14 -10.26
N SER A 31 7.06 -13.31 -10.95
CA SER A 31 6.71 -11.93 -11.32
C SER A 31 6.20 -11.09 -10.13
N GLY A 32 6.80 -11.28 -8.96
CA GLY A 32 6.41 -10.57 -7.73
C GLY A 32 5.09 -11.04 -7.08
N ASN A 33 4.49 -12.15 -7.52
CA ASN A 33 3.27 -12.67 -6.89
C ASN A 33 3.56 -13.32 -5.53
N ILE A 34 3.42 -12.53 -4.46
CA ILE A 34 3.67 -12.94 -3.07
C ILE A 34 2.88 -14.20 -2.68
N SER A 35 1.65 -14.35 -3.15
CA SER A 35 0.79 -15.51 -2.87
C SER A 35 1.37 -16.80 -3.41
N LEU A 36 1.79 -16.76 -4.67
CA LEU A 36 2.37 -17.90 -5.36
C LEU A 36 3.68 -18.32 -4.69
N ILE A 37 4.55 -17.34 -4.41
CA ILE A 37 5.83 -17.59 -3.75
C ILE A 37 5.62 -18.15 -2.34
N CYS A 38 4.69 -17.58 -1.56
CA CYS A 38 4.36 -18.10 -0.22
C CYS A 38 3.91 -19.56 -0.27
N ASN A 39 3.10 -19.94 -1.27
CA ASN A 39 2.65 -21.32 -1.45
C ASN A 39 3.82 -22.24 -1.83
N GLU A 40 4.72 -21.81 -2.73
CA GLU A 40 5.90 -22.59 -3.13
C GLU A 40 6.90 -22.79 -1.97
N VAL A 41 7.17 -21.73 -1.21
CA VAL A 41 8.12 -21.73 -0.08
C VAL A 41 7.49 -22.30 1.20
N LYS A 42 6.18 -22.60 1.17
CA LYS A 42 5.38 -23.15 2.29
C LYS A 42 5.39 -22.23 3.52
N ILE A 43 5.17 -20.94 3.30
CA ILE A 43 5.03 -19.93 4.35
C ILE A 43 3.71 -19.18 4.21
N THR A 44 3.26 -18.55 5.30
CA THR A 44 2.08 -17.68 5.26
C THR A 44 2.48 -16.27 4.82
N ARG A 45 1.56 -15.53 4.19
CA ARG A 45 1.78 -14.09 3.90
C ARG A 45 2.10 -13.27 5.16
N ALA A 46 1.51 -13.64 6.31
CA ALA A 46 1.82 -13.02 7.58
C ALA A 46 3.31 -13.18 7.97
N ALA A 47 3.91 -14.34 7.69
CA ALA A 47 5.34 -14.55 7.91
C ALA A 47 6.19 -13.65 7.01
N TYR A 48 5.83 -13.51 5.73
CA TYR A 48 6.48 -12.58 4.80
C TYR A 48 6.42 -11.13 5.32
N TYR A 49 5.24 -10.61 5.66
CA TYR A 49 5.14 -9.23 6.16
C TYR A 49 5.89 -9.03 7.48
N LYS A 50 5.90 -10.04 8.36
CA LYS A 50 6.72 -10.02 9.57
C LYS A 50 8.22 -9.94 9.25
N TRP A 51 8.69 -10.61 8.20
CA TRP A 51 10.08 -10.50 7.75
C TRP A 51 10.37 -9.11 7.18
N MET A 52 9.47 -8.55 6.36
CA MET A 52 9.62 -7.19 5.82
C MET A 52 9.72 -6.12 6.92
N GLN A 53 9.06 -6.32 8.06
CA GLN A 53 9.10 -5.39 9.20
C GLN A 53 10.34 -5.58 10.08
N LYS A 54 10.75 -6.83 10.32
CA LYS A 54 11.77 -7.17 11.33
C LYS A 54 13.18 -7.35 10.77
N ASP A 55 13.30 -7.55 9.46
CA ASP A 55 14.56 -7.82 8.79
C ASP A 55 14.77 -6.81 7.65
N PRO A 56 15.48 -5.69 7.93
CA PRO A 56 15.76 -4.67 6.93
C PRO A 56 16.55 -5.19 5.73
N VAL A 57 17.42 -6.18 5.93
CA VAL A 57 18.23 -6.75 4.85
C VAL A 57 17.31 -7.49 3.88
N PHE A 58 16.42 -8.35 4.41
CA PHE A 58 15.43 -9.03 3.58
C PHE A 58 14.52 -8.05 2.83
N LYS A 59 14.09 -6.97 3.50
CA LYS A 59 13.28 -5.93 2.89
C LYS A 59 13.99 -5.28 1.70
N ASN A 60 15.24 -4.85 1.88
CA ASN A 60 16.00 -4.19 0.83
C ASN A 60 16.21 -5.11 -0.39
N GLU A 61 16.48 -6.39 -0.16
CA GLU A 61 16.61 -7.38 -1.24
C GLU A 61 15.31 -7.51 -2.04
N ILE A 62 14.15 -7.56 -1.37
CA ILE A 62 12.85 -7.62 -2.05
C ILE A 62 12.57 -6.32 -2.82
N GLU A 63 12.87 -5.16 -2.25
CA GLU A 63 12.72 -3.88 -2.94
C GLU A 63 13.61 -3.81 -4.19
N HIS A 64 14.85 -4.28 -4.12
CA HIS A 64 15.72 -4.41 -5.29
C HIS A 64 15.14 -5.36 -6.36
N GLN A 65 14.54 -6.49 -5.95
CA GLN A 65 13.86 -7.37 -6.91
C GLN A 65 12.62 -6.71 -7.56
N ILE A 66 11.92 -5.85 -6.83
CA ILE A 66 10.78 -5.09 -7.37
C ILE A 66 11.25 -4.07 -8.42
N GLU A 67 12.31 -3.32 -8.15
CA GLU A 67 12.89 -2.41 -9.14
C GLU A 67 13.32 -3.16 -10.41
N GLY A 68 14.00 -4.30 -10.26
CA GLY A 68 14.35 -5.14 -11.40
C GLY A 68 13.14 -5.70 -12.18
N LEU A 69 11.98 -5.88 -11.54
CA LEU A 69 10.74 -6.23 -12.21
C LEU A 69 10.18 -5.05 -13.01
N PHE A 70 10.27 -3.83 -12.49
CA PHE A 70 9.90 -2.63 -13.23
C PHE A 70 10.78 -2.45 -14.45
N ASP A 71 12.10 -2.56 -14.31
CA ASP A 71 13.04 -2.49 -15.44
C ASP A 71 12.70 -3.53 -16.53
N PHE A 72 12.35 -4.75 -16.12
CA PHE A 72 11.93 -5.79 -17.05
C PHE A 72 10.64 -5.42 -17.81
N VAL A 73 9.63 -4.90 -17.12
CA VAL A 73 8.37 -4.46 -17.75
C VAL A 73 8.61 -3.26 -18.65
N GLU A 74 9.46 -2.31 -18.25
CA GLU A 74 9.85 -1.17 -19.08
C GLU A 74 10.56 -1.63 -20.35
N HIS A 75 11.46 -2.61 -20.26
CA HIS A 75 12.08 -3.21 -21.44
C HIS A 75 11.03 -3.86 -22.37
N LYS A 76 10.03 -4.57 -21.82
CA LYS A 76 8.94 -5.12 -22.64
C LYS A 76 8.09 -4.04 -23.30
N LEU A 77 7.87 -2.91 -22.62
CA LEU A 77 7.19 -1.76 -23.21
C LEU A 77 7.97 -1.20 -24.40
N PHE A 78 9.31 -1.10 -24.31
CA PHE A 78 10.14 -0.65 -25.42
C PHE A 78 10.10 -1.62 -26.61
N ASN A 79 10.13 -2.93 -26.37
CA ASN A 79 9.99 -3.92 -27.46
C ASN A 79 8.67 -3.75 -28.22
N LEU A 80 7.56 -3.46 -27.51
CA LEU A 80 6.27 -3.17 -28.15
C LEU A 80 6.30 -1.86 -28.96
N ILE A 81 7.05 -0.86 -28.50
CA ILE A 81 7.25 0.40 -29.24
C ILE A 81 8.01 0.14 -30.54
N ASP A 82 9.06 -0.69 -30.51
CA ASP A 82 9.82 -1.07 -31.70
C ASP A 82 8.94 -1.80 -32.73
N GLU A 83 8.00 -2.60 -32.26
CA GLU A 83 6.96 -3.26 -33.07
C GLU A 83 5.86 -2.30 -33.58
N LYS A 84 6.03 -0.98 -33.38
CA LYS A 84 5.08 0.08 -33.79
C LYS A 84 3.70 -0.06 -33.14
N ASN A 85 3.62 -0.63 -31.93
CA ASN A 85 2.37 -0.67 -31.17
C ASN A 85 1.97 0.75 -30.73
N VAL A 86 0.94 1.31 -31.36
CA VAL A 86 0.48 2.68 -31.12
C VAL A 86 0.06 2.92 -29.67
N ALA A 87 -0.59 1.94 -29.03
CA ALA A 87 -1.01 2.07 -27.64
C ALA A 87 0.19 2.16 -26.68
N ALA A 88 1.24 1.36 -26.91
CA ALA A 88 2.49 1.42 -26.14
C ALA A 88 3.19 2.77 -26.29
N VAL A 89 3.27 3.30 -27.52
CA VAL A 89 3.84 4.64 -27.80
C VAL A 89 3.05 5.73 -27.08
N ILE A 90 1.73 5.74 -27.20
CA ILE A 90 0.87 6.72 -26.51
C ILE A 90 1.04 6.62 -25.00
N PHE A 91 1.03 5.41 -24.45
CA PHE A 91 1.21 5.18 -23.01
C PHE A 91 2.55 5.71 -22.51
N PHE A 92 3.65 5.41 -23.22
CA PHE A 92 4.98 5.91 -22.86
C PHE A 92 5.04 7.44 -22.88
N LEU A 93 4.51 8.08 -23.94
CA LEU A 93 4.48 9.54 -24.05
C LEU A 93 3.68 10.18 -22.91
N LYS A 94 2.49 9.63 -22.62
CA LYS A 94 1.61 10.11 -21.54
C LYS A 94 2.21 9.95 -20.14
N THR A 95 3.12 9.00 -19.94
CA THR A 95 3.65 8.67 -18.60
C THR A 95 5.05 9.24 -18.37
N LYS A 96 6.00 9.00 -19.27
CA LYS A 96 7.41 9.37 -19.12
C LYS A 96 7.78 10.69 -19.84
N ALA A 97 7.05 11.09 -20.88
CA ALA A 97 7.35 12.31 -21.65
C ALA A 97 6.44 13.51 -21.33
N LYS A 98 5.82 13.54 -20.14
CA LYS A 98 4.89 14.62 -19.72
C LYS A 98 5.51 16.02 -19.79
N ASN A 99 6.81 16.12 -19.49
CA ASN A 99 7.58 17.37 -19.57
C ASN A 99 7.64 17.96 -20.99
N ARG A 100 7.37 17.16 -22.03
CA ARG A 100 7.28 17.61 -23.43
C ARG A 100 5.86 18.04 -23.85
N GLY A 101 4.90 18.06 -22.92
CA GLY A 101 3.52 18.45 -23.17
C GLY A 101 2.57 17.30 -23.48
N TYR A 102 3.01 16.04 -23.39
CA TYR A 102 2.16 14.85 -23.56
C TYR A 102 1.37 14.53 -22.28
N TYR A 103 0.53 15.45 -21.83
CA TYR A 103 -0.42 15.22 -20.76
C TYR A 103 -1.84 15.51 -21.25
N GLU A 104 -2.81 14.84 -20.66
CA GLU A 104 -4.21 15.00 -21.03
C GLU A 104 -4.77 16.22 -20.29
N LYS A 105 -5.30 17.19 -21.03
CA LYS A 105 -6.00 18.34 -20.47
C LYS A 105 -7.47 17.96 -20.33
N SER A 106 -7.97 17.90 -19.10
CA SER A 106 -9.41 17.82 -18.86
C SER A 106 -9.97 19.24 -18.75
N GLU A 107 -10.82 19.63 -19.67
CA GLU A 107 -11.60 20.86 -19.53
C GLU A 107 -12.77 20.58 -18.58
N ILE A 108 -12.69 21.10 -17.36
CA ILE A 108 -13.84 21.12 -16.44
C ILE A 108 -14.73 22.28 -16.91
N ILE A 109 -15.74 21.98 -17.73
CA ILE A 109 -16.77 22.96 -18.10
C ILE A 109 -17.63 23.19 -16.85
N GLY A 110 -17.36 24.30 -16.15
CA GLY A 110 -18.05 24.67 -14.93
C GLY A 110 -19.53 25.01 -15.15
N SER A 111 -20.40 24.03 -14.98
CA SER A 111 -21.80 24.25 -14.59
C SER A 111 -22.22 23.20 -13.55
N MET A 112 -21.64 23.31 -12.36
CA MET A 112 -22.17 22.68 -11.16
C MET A 112 -22.81 23.77 -10.31
N LYS A 113 -23.98 24.27 -10.72
CA LYS A 113 -24.90 24.92 -9.78
C LYS A 113 -25.59 23.80 -9.01
N SER A 114 -24.96 23.29 -7.96
CA SER A 114 -25.69 22.55 -6.94
C SER A 114 -26.39 23.57 -6.04
N GLU A 115 -27.63 23.93 -6.38
CA GLU A 115 -28.49 24.62 -5.43
C GLU A 115 -28.79 23.64 -4.28
N LEU A 116 -28.17 23.89 -3.11
CA LEU A 116 -28.58 23.22 -1.88
C LEU A 116 -29.99 23.75 -1.54
N ASN A 117 -31.02 23.05 -2.01
CA ASN A 117 -32.38 23.24 -1.54
C ASN A 117 -32.49 22.71 -0.10
N LEU A 118 -32.03 23.51 0.85
CA LEU A 118 -32.26 23.30 2.27
C LEU A 118 -33.72 23.68 2.56
N ASP A 119 -34.59 22.67 2.50
CA ASP A 119 -35.98 22.82 2.95
C ASP A 119 -36.02 23.30 4.42
N GLN A 120 -37.01 24.12 4.76
CA GLN A 120 -37.24 24.63 6.10
C GLN A 120 -37.36 23.50 7.13
N SER A 121 -37.87 22.33 6.71
CA SER A 121 -37.89 21.12 7.55
C SER A 121 -36.49 20.67 7.95
N THR A 122 -35.55 20.66 7.00
CA THR A 122 -34.15 20.28 7.22
C THR A 122 -33.45 21.28 8.14
N LEU A 123 -33.66 22.59 7.92
CA LEU A 123 -33.14 23.63 8.81
C LEU A 123 -33.70 23.49 10.23
N LEU A 124 -34.98 23.16 10.39
CA LEU A 124 -35.60 22.93 11.69
C LEU A 124 -35.06 21.67 12.39
N GLN A 125 -34.78 20.59 11.65
CA GLN A 125 -34.14 19.39 12.18
C GLN A 125 -32.70 19.68 12.64
N ILE A 126 -31.92 20.41 11.84
CA ILE A 126 -30.56 20.81 12.18
C ILE A 126 -30.56 21.70 13.44
N ALA A 127 -31.45 22.68 13.53
CA ALA A 127 -31.58 23.53 14.71
C ALA A 127 -31.93 22.73 15.99
N LYS A 128 -32.82 21.73 15.88
CA LYS A 128 -33.15 20.81 16.98
C LYS A 128 -31.92 19.98 17.42
N MET A 129 -31.13 19.48 16.47
CA MET A 129 -29.91 18.73 16.76
C MET A 129 -28.85 19.59 17.45
N ILE A 130 -28.65 20.83 16.99
CA ILE A 130 -27.70 21.78 17.61
C ILE A 130 -28.10 22.10 19.05
N LYS A 131 -29.38 22.37 19.30
CA LYS A 131 -29.90 22.66 20.66
C LYS A 131 -29.65 21.48 21.61
N LYS A 132 -29.97 20.25 21.17
CA LYS A 132 -29.73 19.03 21.95
C LYS A 132 -28.27 18.80 22.30
N ASN A 133 -27.33 19.15 21.41
CA ASN A 133 -25.90 19.04 21.69
C ASN A 133 -25.39 20.12 22.64
N LYS A 134 -25.97 21.33 22.60
CA LYS A 134 -25.67 22.40 23.56
C LYS A 134 -26.11 22.02 24.98
N ASP A 135 -27.28 21.41 25.11
CA ASP A 135 -27.81 20.95 26.41
C ASP A 135 -26.99 19.78 26.99
N LYS A 136 -26.47 18.88 26.14
CA LYS A 136 -25.57 17.78 26.55
C LYS A 136 -24.19 18.27 27.00
N ASN A 137 -23.66 19.32 26.38
CA ASN A 137 -22.34 19.87 26.73
C ASN A 137 -22.41 20.77 27.99
N ALA A 138 -23.59 21.31 28.31
CA ALA A 138 -23.82 22.05 29.55
C ALA A 138 -23.93 21.15 30.79
N THR A 139 -24.35 19.88 30.63
CA THR A 139 -24.49 18.92 31.74
C THR A 139 -23.20 18.19 32.11
N SER A 140 -22.18 18.14 31.23
CA SER A 140 -20.87 17.56 31.54
C SER A 140 -19.88 18.50 32.25
N ALA A 141 -20.17 19.81 32.34
CA ALA A 141 -19.30 20.79 32.98
C ALA A 141 -19.55 21.00 34.49
N ALA A 142 -20.58 20.36 35.07
CA ALA A 142 -21.03 20.61 36.45
C ALA A 142 -20.81 19.42 37.42
N SER A 143 -19.76 18.61 37.24
CA SER A 143 -19.36 17.65 38.28
C SER A 143 -17.85 17.33 38.29
N LYS A 144 -17.07 18.14 39.02
CA LYS A 144 -16.37 17.66 40.23
C LYS A 144 -15.69 18.80 41.01
N PRO A 145 -15.84 18.82 42.35
CA PRO A 145 -15.25 19.81 43.25
C PRO A 145 -13.79 19.49 43.59
N ASN A 146 -13.12 20.54 44.03
CA ASN A 146 -11.75 20.63 44.53
C ASN A 146 -11.55 19.86 45.85
N SER A 147 -10.49 19.05 45.99
CA SER A 147 -9.86 18.76 47.29
C SER A 147 -8.41 18.27 47.16
N LYS A 148 -7.48 19.23 47.34
CA LYS A 148 -6.16 19.18 47.99
C LYS A 148 -5.43 17.83 48.14
N THR A 149 -4.19 17.79 47.65
CA THR A 149 -2.98 17.70 48.50
C THR A 149 -1.83 18.39 47.79
#